data_AF-A0AA38HIX8-F1
#
_entry.id   AF-A0AA38HIX8-F1
#
_cell.length_a   1.000
_cell.length_b   1.000
_cell.length_c   1.000
_cell.angle_alpha   90.00
_cell.angle_beta   90.00
_cell.angle_gamma   90.00
#
_symmetry.space_group_name_H-M   'P 1'
#
loop_
_entity.id
_entity.type
_entity.pdbx_description
1 polymer ?
#
loop_
_entity_poly.entity_id
_entity_poly.type
_entity_poly.pdbx_seq_one_letter_code
_entity_poly.pdbx_strand_id
1 'polypeptide(L)'
;KGSSPAEYMLKELTGTVEGQPPQIPKPITETKEFEVLEPLLLKAYKKSPTFRRLFNYAVSLGDKNLEKKFALVPEFEQFYCVQSFYSAKDNSFVPSKNPVLCLNYDEKKLGYYLDEKEDKYYRFSFQRLYMHEVVHALTDLPDITSAPKYSRGPIVEYTNIILYEMGYKDPFRKGYYLTKTPEEIN
;
A
#
# COMPACT_ATOMS: atom_id res chain seq x y z
N LYS A 1 22.02 11.20 17.40
CA LYS A 1 20.58 10.94 17.66
C LYS A 1 20.16 9.89 16.64
N GLY A 2 19.83 8.67 17.07
CA GLY A 2 19.45 7.58 16.17
C GLY A 2 18.07 7.82 15.57
N SER A 3 17.86 7.44 14.31
CA SER A 3 16.56 7.48 13.66
C SER A 3 15.55 6.62 14.43
N SER A 4 14.32 7.10 14.56
CA SER A 4 13.22 6.31 15.10
C SER A 4 13.02 5.03 14.25
N PRO A 5 12.49 3.93 14.81
CA PRO A 5 12.20 2.74 14.00
C PRO A 5 11.25 3.04 12.83
N ALA A 6 10.38 4.03 12.96
CA ALA A 6 9.46 4.44 11.90
C ALA A 6 10.20 5.21 10.80
N GLU A 7 11.09 6.14 11.17
CA GLU A 7 11.96 6.86 10.25
C GLU A 7 12.89 5.89 9.50
N TYR A 8 13.40 4.85 10.18
CA TYR A 8 14.19 3.79 9.54
C TYR A 8 13.34 3.04 8.51
N MET A 9 12.16 2.53 8.90
CA MET A 9 11.31 1.79 7.97
C MET A 9 10.88 2.62 6.77
N LEU A 10 10.60 3.90 6.97
CA LEU A 10 10.27 4.80 5.89
C LEU A 10 11.48 5.09 5.01
N LYS A 11 12.69 5.23 5.57
CA LYS A 11 13.94 5.37 4.79
C LYS A 11 14.29 4.11 4.00
N GLU A 12 13.90 2.94 4.48
CA GLU A 12 14.07 1.66 3.77
C GLU A 12 12.99 1.48 2.70
N LEU A 13 11.76 1.93 2.97
CA LEU A 13 10.66 1.88 2.01
C LEU A 13 10.75 2.98 0.94
N THR A 14 11.30 4.15 1.29
CA THR A 14 11.26 5.36 0.46
C THR A 14 12.62 6.03 0.29
N GLY A 15 12.81 6.76 -0.82
CA GLY A 15 14.08 7.42 -1.13
C GLY A 15 13.93 8.62 -2.07
N THR A 16 15.01 9.38 -2.21
CA THR A 16 15.12 10.47 -3.18
C THR A 16 15.39 9.89 -4.56
N VAL A 17 14.43 10.02 -5.48
CA VAL A 17 14.58 9.60 -6.88
C VAL A 17 15.14 10.77 -7.69
N GLU A 18 16.24 10.57 -8.41
CA GLU A 18 16.73 11.55 -9.39
C GLU A 18 15.70 11.70 -10.52
N GLY A 19 15.30 12.94 -10.81
CA GLY A 19 14.31 13.25 -11.86
C GLY A 19 12.85 13.27 -11.41
N GLN A 20 12.57 13.66 -10.15
CA GLN A 20 11.21 13.88 -9.66
C GLN A 20 10.35 14.70 -10.66
N PRO A 21 9.07 14.31 -10.89
CA PRO A 21 8.08 15.20 -11.49
C PRO A 21 7.92 16.46 -10.61
N PRO A 22 7.44 17.59 -11.17
CA PRO A 22 7.71 18.93 -10.65
C PRO A 22 7.33 19.06 -9.17
N GLN A 23 8.34 19.43 -8.37
CA GLN A 23 8.30 19.92 -6.99
C GLN A 23 7.05 19.51 -6.20
N ILE A 24 7.17 18.47 -5.36
CA ILE A 24 6.27 18.36 -4.21
C ILE A 24 6.45 19.68 -3.43
N PRO A 25 5.40 20.52 -3.29
CA PRO A 25 5.54 21.89 -2.80
C PRO A 25 5.94 21.97 -1.32
N LYS A 26 5.97 20.83 -0.61
CA LYS A 26 6.35 20.69 0.80
C LYS A 26 7.19 19.43 1.02
N PRO A 27 8.11 19.44 2.01
CA PRO A 27 8.75 18.22 2.47
C PRO A 27 7.72 17.16 2.83
N ILE A 28 7.98 15.92 2.46
CA ILE A 28 7.02 14.84 2.65
C ILE A 28 6.67 14.58 4.12
N THR A 29 7.62 14.85 5.00
CA THR A 29 7.47 14.81 6.46
C THR A 29 6.45 15.79 7.01
N GLU A 30 6.00 16.76 6.19
CA GLU A 30 5.02 17.79 6.55
C GLU A 30 3.63 17.52 5.95
N THR A 31 3.42 16.37 5.32
CA THR A 31 2.12 16.02 4.72
C THR A 31 1.28 15.16 5.65
N LYS A 32 -0.05 15.26 5.52
CA LYS A 32 -0.99 14.44 6.31
C LYS A 32 -0.86 12.95 5.97
N GLU A 33 -0.46 12.63 4.75
CA GLU A 33 -0.13 11.26 4.35
C GLU A 33 1.01 10.70 5.20
N PHE A 34 2.06 11.48 5.44
CA PHE A 34 3.15 11.04 6.30
C PHE A 34 2.70 10.87 7.75
N GLU A 35 1.90 11.80 8.28
CA GLU A 35 1.34 11.72 9.63
C GLU A 35 0.51 10.45 9.86
N VAL A 36 -0.10 9.88 8.81
CA VAL A 36 -0.80 8.58 8.87
C VAL A 36 0.16 7.41 8.66
N LEU A 37 1.02 7.50 7.66
CA LEU A 37 1.86 6.39 7.21
C LEU A 37 2.89 6.01 8.27
N GLU A 38 3.59 6.98 8.87
CA GLU A 38 4.65 6.73 9.84
C GLU A 38 4.15 5.91 11.05
N PRO A 39 3.12 6.33 11.80
CA PRO A 39 2.62 5.56 12.93
C PRO A 39 1.97 4.23 12.49
N LEU A 40 1.42 4.16 11.27
CA LEU A 40 0.87 2.93 10.72
C LEU A 40 1.96 1.87 10.55
N LEU A 41 3.08 2.22 9.89
CA LEU A 41 4.23 1.33 9.69
C LEU A 41 4.82 0.90 11.04
N LEU A 42 4.97 1.85 11.98
CA LEU A 42 5.45 1.55 13.34
C LEU A 42 4.57 0.53 14.06
N LYS A 43 3.25 0.72 14.00
CA LYS A 43 2.29 -0.17 14.63
C LYS A 43 2.29 -1.54 13.94
N ALA A 44 2.34 -1.58 12.61
CA ALA A 44 2.38 -2.81 11.82
C ALA A 44 3.60 -3.65 12.18
N TYR A 45 4.80 -3.06 12.19
CA TYR A 45 6.02 -3.78 12.56
C TYR A 45 6.00 -4.29 14.00
N LYS A 46 5.45 -3.51 14.94
CA LYS A 46 5.36 -3.94 16.34
C LYS A 46 4.32 -5.05 16.55
N LYS A 47 3.17 -4.97 15.89
CA LYS A 47 2.00 -5.80 16.23
C LYS A 47 1.72 -6.94 15.26
N SER A 48 2.14 -6.84 14.00
CA SER A 48 1.86 -7.82 12.96
C SER A 48 3.09 -8.67 12.61
N PRO A 49 3.15 -9.95 13.03
CA PRO A 49 4.15 -10.90 12.54
C PRO A 49 4.13 -11.04 11.01
N THR A 50 2.95 -10.93 10.40
CA THR A 50 2.81 -11.01 8.94
C THR A 50 3.51 -9.84 8.27
N PHE A 51 3.26 -8.61 8.71
CA PHE A 51 3.95 -7.42 8.22
C PHE A 51 5.47 -7.54 8.39
N ARG A 52 5.95 -7.97 9.56
CA ARG A 52 7.40 -8.15 9.80
C ARG A 52 8.04 -9.12 8.81
N ARG A 53 7.35 -10.22 8.46
CA ARG A 53 7.87 -11.17 7.45
C ARG A 53 8.02 -10.51 6.09
N LEU A 54 6.99 -9.81 5.62
CA LEU A 54 7.03 -9.11 4.33
C LEU A 54 8.11 -8.03 4.31
N PHE A 55 8.14 -7.19 5.35
CA PHE A 55 9.11 -6.10 5.46
C PHE A 55 10.56 -6.61 5.54
N ASN A 56 10.84 -7.56 6.43
CA ASN A 56 12.20 -8.09 6.58
C ASN A 56 12.67 -8.82 5.31
N TYR A 57 11.76 -9.52 4.64
CA TYR A 57 12.08 -10.15 3.36
C TYR A 57 12.39 -9.10 2.29
N ALA A 58 11.57 -8.06 2.15
CA ALA A 58 11.81 -6.97 1.20
C ALA A 58 13.15 -6.27 1.44
N VAL A 59 13.49 -5.97 2.71
CA VAL A 59 14.80 -5.40 3.10
C VAL A 59 15.94 -6.35 2.75
N SER A 60 15.81 -7.66 3.02
CA SER A 60 16.86 -8.64 2.71
C SER A 60 17.14 -8.80 1.21
N LEU A 61 16.16 -8.47 0.35
CA LEU A 61 16.32 -8.48 -1.10
C LEU A 61 16.93 -7.18 -1.65
N GLY A 62 17.03 -6.13 -0.83
CA GLY A 62 17.40 -4.76 -1.21
C GLY A 62 18.82 -4.60 -1.80
N ASP A 63 19.72 -5.56 -1.60
CA ASP A 63 21.09 -5.51 -2.14
C ASP A 63 21.27 -6.22 -3.50
N LYS A 64 20.30 -7.04 -3.95
CA LYS A 64 20.54 -7.94 -5.10
C LYS A 64 20.04 -7.43 -6.45
N ASN A 65 19.21 -6.39 -6.52
CA ASN A 65 18.73 -5.82 -7.78
C ASN A 65 18.25 -4.37 -7.54
N LEU A 66 19.19 -3.41 -7.68
CA LEU A 66 19.01 -1.96 -7.89
C LEU A 66 17.85 -1.27 -7.13
N GLU A 67 18.21 -0.44 -6.13
CA GLU A 67 17.46 0.75 -5.67
C GLU A 67 15.96 0.58 -5.34
N LYS A 68 15.58 -0.34 -4.45
CA LYS A 68 14.19 -0.54 -4.01
C LYS A 68 13.68 0.51 -3.02
N LYS A 69 13.87 1.79 -3.32
CA LYS A 69 13.30 2.89 -2.53
C LYS A 69 12.22 3.58 -3.34
N PHE A 70 10.99 3.54 -2.86
CA PHE A 70 9.86 4.16 -3.51
C PHE A 70 9.90 5.69 -3.30
N ALA A 71 9.74 6.47 -4.36
CA ALA A 71 9.36 7.86 -4.17
C ALA A 71 7.92 7.89 -3.63
N LEU A 72 7.75 8.42 -2.41
CA LEU A 72 6.41 8.65 -1.88
C LEU A 72 5.86 9.94 -2.51
N VAL A 73 4.67 9.83 -3.11
CA VAL A 73 3.98 10.91 -3.83
C VAL A 73 2.69 11.23 -3.07
N PRO A 74 2.67 12.30 -2.26
CA PRO A 74 1.47 12.73 -1.54
C PRO A 74 0.49 13.44 -2.48
N GLU A 75 -0.75 13.66 -2.01
CA GLU A 75 -1.80 14.41 -2.73
C GLU A 75 -2.16 13.85 -4.13
N PHE A 76 -1.78 12.61 -4.43
CA PHE A 76 -2.02 12.03 -5.75
C PHE A 76 -3.51 11.73 -5.98
N GLU A 77 -3.99 11.71 -7.22
CA GLU A 77 -5.44 11.57 -7.45
C GLU A 77 -6.02 10.26 -6.93
N GLN A 78 -5.23 9.18 -6.95
CA GLN A 78 -5.63 7.82 -6.57
C GLN A 78 -4.57 7.17 -5.66
N PHE A 79 -4.98 6.17 -4.87
CA PHE A 79 -4.06 5.29 -4.17
C PHE A 79 -3.46 4.31 -5.17
N TYR A 80 -2.13 4.26 -5.25
CA TYR A 80 -1.47 3.45 -6.27
C TYR A 80 0.00 3.17 -5.94
N CYS A 81 0.49 2.00 -6.33
CA CYS A 81 1.89 1.60 -6.19
C CYS A 81 2.44 1.11 -7.54
N VAL A 82 3.56 1.68 -7.97
CA VAL A 82 4.30 1.20 -9.17
C VAL A 82 5.64 0.67 -8.74
N GLN A 83 5.83 -0.64 -8.90
CA GLN A 83 7.11 -1.30 -8.69
C GLN A 83 7.64 -1.94 -9.97
N SER A 84 6.74 -2.50 -10.77
CA SER A 84 7.05 -3.12 -12.06
C SER A 84 5.95 -2.81 -13.07
N PHE A 85 6.28 -2.89 -14.36
CA PHE A 85 5.32 -2.75 -15.44
C PHE A 85 5.43 -3.94 -16.39
N TYR A 86 4.29 -4.35 -16.96
CA TYR A 86 4.28 -5.43 -17.93
C TYR A 86 4.91 -4.96 -19.25
N SER A 87 6.04 -5.57 -19.63
CA SER A 87 6.65 -5.39 -20.95
C SER A 87 6.04 -6.40 -21.92
N ALA A 88 5.21 -5.92 -22.83
CA ALA A 88 4.69 -6.75 -23.91
C ALA A 88 5.79 -7.32 -24.81
N LYS A 89 6.93 -6.61 -24.91
CA LYS A 89 8.11 -7.04 -25.67
C LYS A 89 8.79 -8.25 -25.02
N ASP A 90 8.90 -8.24 -23.69
CA ASP A 90 9.64 -9.26 -22.93
C ASP A 90 8.70 -10.30 -22.29
N ASN A 91 7.39 -10.20 -22.56
CA ASN A 91 6.31 -11.01 -22.00
C ASN A 91 6.46 -11.25 -20.48
N SER A 92 6.89 -10.21 -19.76
CA SER A 92 7.26 -10.27 -18.35
C SER A 92 7.13 -8.91 -17.69
N PHE A 93 7.04 -8.90 -16.35
CA PHE A 93 7.09 -7.68 -15.56
C PHE A 93 8.54 -7.20 -15.41
N VAL A 94 8.79 -5.95 -15.81
CA VAL A 94 10.09 -5.31 -15.73
C VAL A 94 10.07 -4.31 -14.57
N PRO A 95 11.06 -4.32 -13.66
CA PRO A 95 11.14 -3.37 -12.58
C PRO A 95 11.16 -1.91 -13.08
N SER A 96 10.39 -1.05 -12.42
CA SER A 96 10.48 0.40 -12.64
C SER A 96 11.83 0.90 -12.16
N LYS A 97 12.46 1.77 -12.97
CA LYS A 97 13.66 2.51 -12.54
C LYS A 97 13.33 3.54 -11.44
N ASN A 98 12.08 4.00 -11.41
CA ASN A 98 11.58 5.00 -10.48
C ASN A 98 10.30 4.45 -9.83
N PRO A 99 10.41 3.53 -8.85
CA PRO A 99 9.23 3.01 -8.18
C PRO A 99 8.55 4.13 -7.36
N VAL A 100 7.22 4.18 -7.37
CA VAL A 100 6.44 5.22 -6.67
C VAL A 100 5.36 4.62 -5.79
N LEU A 101 5.13 5.25 -4.64
CA LEU A 101 4.04 4.97 -3.72
C LEU A 101 3.17 6.23 -3.64
N CYS A 102 2.01 6.21 -4.30
CA CYS A 102 1.08 7.34 -4.39
C CYS A 102 0.02 7.22 -3.30
N LEU A 103 -0.03 8.21 -2.40
CA LEU A 103 -1.00 8.28 -1.30
C LEU A 103 -1.79 9.58 -1.37
N ASN A 104 -2.96 9.58 -0.74
CA ASN A 104 -3.85 10.73 -0.66
C ASN A 104 -4.53 10.83 0.73
N TYR A 105 -4.71 12.04 1.23
CA TYR A 105 -5.48 12.34 2.45
C TYR A 105 -6.77 13.13 2.18
N ASP A 106 -7.63 12.65 1.29
CA ASP A 106 -8.97 13.21 1.01
C ASP A 106 -10.03 12.15 1.28
N GLU A 107 -10.83 12.37 2.34
CA GLU A 107 -11.88 11.45 2.71
C GLU A 107 -12.87 11.22 1.56
N LYS A 108 -13.14 12.23 0.74
CA LYS A 108 -14.08 12.14 -0.40
C LYS A 108 -13.63 11.12 -1.44
N LYS A 109 -12.34 10.77 -1.48
CA LYS A 109 -11.77 9.77 -2.38
C LYS A 109 -11.79 8.35 -1.81
N LEU A 110 -12.23 8.17 -0.57
CA LEU A 110 -12.38 6.86 0.04
C LEU A 110 -13.59 6.16 -0.58
N GLY A 111 -13.31 5.10 -1.35
CA GLY A 111 -14.34 4.21 -1.88
C GLY A 111 -14.94 3.29 -0.82
N TYR A 112 -15.61 2.23 -1.29
CA TYR A 112 -16.24 1.22 -0.46
C TYR A 112 -15.69 -0.17 -0.72
N TYR A 113 -15.86 -1.07 0.25
CA TYR A 113 -15.63 -2.51 0.08
C TYR A 113 -16.74 -3.31 0.73
N LEU A 114 -16.97 -4.51 0.20
CA LEU A 114 -17.91 -5.48 0.74
C LEU A 114 -17.25 -6.25 1.90
N ASP A 115 -17.90 -6.29 3.05
CA ASP A 115 -17.51 -7.13 4.17
C ASP A 115 -17.77 -8.61 3.88
N GLU A 116 -16.85 -9.46 4.34
CA GLU A 116 -16.93 -10.92 4.25
C GLU A 116 -18.09 -11.51 5.03
N LYS A 117 -18.39 -10.98 6.22
CA LYS A 117 -19.31 -11.62 7.18
C LYS A 117 -20.75 -11.18 7.02
N GLU A 118 -20.99 -9.88 6.91
CA GLU A 118 -22.33 -9.30 6.93
C GLU A 118 -22.86 -8.98 5.53
N ASP A 119 -22.03 -9.13 4.49
CA ASP A 119 -22.36 -8.71 3.12
C ASP A 119 -22.83 -7.24 3.05
N LYS A 120 -22.26 -6.40 3.93
CA LYS A 120 -22.49 -4.96 3.99
C LYS A 120 -21.31 -4.20 3.41
N TYR A 121 -21.59 -3.03 2.84
CA TYR A 121 -20.55 -2.15 2.34
C TYR A 121 -20.04 -1.24 3.45
N TYR A 122 -18.72 -1.13 3.53
CA TYR A 122 -18.02 -0.25 4.45
C TYR A 122 -17.13 0.69 3.64
N ARG A 123 -17.05 1.94 4.09
CA ARG A 123 -16.11 2.90 3.51
C ARG A 123 -14.69 2.49 3.90
N PHE A 124 -13.74 2.63 2.97
CA PHE A 124 -12.34 2.41 3.28
C PHE A 124 -11.84 3.39 4.35
N SER A 125 -10.96 2.91 5.23
CA SER A 125 -10.14 3.75 6.10
C SER A 125 -8.82 4.08 5.40
N PHE A 126 -8.20 5.22 5.73
CA PHE A 126 -6.86 5.53 5.23
C PHE A 126 -5.86 4.45 5.61
N GLN A 127 -5.93 3.91 6.83
CA GLN A 127 -5.04 2.85 7.30
C GLN A 127 -5.12 1.61 6.42
N ARG A 128 -6.32 1.24 5.96
CA ARG A 128 -6.51 0.11 5.07
C ARG A 128 -5.93 0.36 3.68
N LEU A 129 -6.20 1.53 3.09
CA LEU A 129 -5.68 1.86 1.76
C LEU A 129 -4.16 2.02 1.78
N TYR A 130 -3.60 2.64 2.81
CA TYR A 130 -2.16 2.82 2.92
C TYR A 130 -1.47 1.47 3.13
N MET A 131 -2.02 0.61 3.97
CA MET A 131 -1.48 -0.74 4.14
C MET A 131 -1.57 -1.56 2.86
N HIS A 132 -2.64 -1.40 2.08
CA HIS A 132 -2.80 -2.05 0.77
C HIS A 132 -1.66 -1.68 -0.19
N GLU A 133 -1.39 -0.38 -0.36
CA GLU A 133 -0.29 0.07 -1.23
C GLU A 133 1.09 -0.29 -0.67
N VAL A 134 1.27 -0.28 0.65
CA VAL A 134 2.52 -0.75 1.29
C VAL A 134 2.74 -2.24 1.02
N VAL A 135 1.69 -3.07 1.06
CA VAL A 135 1.81 -4.49 0.75
C VAL A 135 2.20 -4.70 -0.71
N HIS A 136 1.69 -3.89 -1.65
CA HIS A 136 2.20 -3.88 -3.03
C HIS A 136 3.71 -3.59 -3.04
N ALA A 137 4.13 -2.49 -2.41
CA ALA A 137 5.52 -2.08 -2.39
C ALA A 137 6.47 -3.14 -1.81
N LEU A 138 6.00 -3.92 -0.83
CA LEU A 138 6.78 -4.99 -0.18
C LEU A 138 6.82 -6.30 -0.97
N THR A 139 5.86 -6.56 -1.87
CA THR A 139 5.66 -7.90 -2.44
C THR A 139 5.71 -7.98 -3.96
N ASP A 140 5.52 -6.86 -4.68
CA ASP A 140 5.35 -6.82 -6.15
C ASP A 140 4.24 -7.76 -6.66
N LEU A 141 3.29 -8.13 -5.79
CA LEU A 141 2.17 -9.00 -6.16
C LEU A 141 1.03 -8.17 -6.78
N PRO A 142 0.29 -8.76 -7.74
CA PRO A 142 -0.90 -8.13 -8.28
C PRO A 142 -2.07 -8.23 -7.29
N ASP A 143 -3.02 -7.31 -7.42
CA ASP A 143 -4.27 -7.37 -6.65
C ASP A 143 -5.04 -8.66 -6.84
N ILE A 144 -5.11 -9.14 -8.07
CA ILE A 144 -5.82 -10.36 -8.46
C ILE A 144 -4.89 -11.28 -9.24
N THR A 145 -4.88 -12.56 -8.89
CA THR A 145 -4.12 -13.62 -9.58
C THR A 145 -5.01 -14.46 -10.51
N SER A 146 -6.33 -14.30 -10.43
CA SER A 146 -7.34 -14.91 -11.29
C SER A 146 -8.64 -14.12 -11.21
N ALA A 147 -9.56 -14.35 -12.17
CA ALA A 147 -10.78 -13.56 -12.38
C ALA A 147 -12.10 -14.07 -11.73
N PRO A 148 -12.16 -14.88 -10.65
CA PRO A 148 -13.46 -15.14 -10.03
C PRO A 148 -14.01 -13.87 -9.37
N LYS A 149 -15.33 -13.72 -9.43
CA LYS A 149 -16.12 -12.56 -8.94
C LYS A 149 -15.85 -12.18 -7.47
N TYR A 150 -15.31 -13.09 -6.66
CA TYR A 150 -14.95 -12.88 -5.25
C TYR A 150 -13.48 -13.15 -4.96
N SER A 151 -12.61 -13.07 -5.96
CA SER A 151 -11.18 -13.13 -5.72
C SER A 151 -10.78 -11.92 -4.86
N ARG A 152 -10.36 -12.18 -3.62
CA ARG A 152 -9.65 -11.17 -2.82
C ARG A 152 -8.30 -10.86 -3.44
N GLY A 153 -7.63 -11.93 -3.85
CA GLY A 153 -6.23 -11.91 -4.26
C GLY A 153 -5.27 -11.55 -3.12
N PRO A 154 -3.96 -11.68 -3.36
CA PRO A 154 -2.98 -11.77 -2.29
C PRO A 154 -2.84 -10.47 -1.49
N ILE A 155 -2.97 -9.31 -2.14
CA ILE A 155 -2.78 -8.02 -1.49
C ILE A 155 -3.90 -7.76 -0.48
N VAL A 156 -5.15 -8.04 -0.86
CA VAL A 156 -6.31 -7.90 0.04
C VAL A 156 -6.20 -8.86 1.23
N GLU A 157 -5.77 -10.10 1.00
CA GLU A 157 -5.59 -11.09 2.06
C GLU A 157 -4.53 -10.65 3.07
N TYR A 158 -3.34 -10.25 2.60
CA TYR A 158 -2.30 -9.72 3.48
C TYR A 158 -2.77 -8.48 4.23
N THR A 159 -3.46 -7.57 3.56
CA THR A 159 -4.01 -6.36 4.20
C THR A 159 -4.97 -6.71 5.32
N ASN A 160 -5.92 -7.63 5.08
CA ASN A 160 -6.87 -8.09 6.11
C ASN A 160 -6.15 -8.68 7.33
N ILE A 161 -5.19 -9.59 7.10
CA ILE A 161 -4.42 -10.24 8.17
C ILE A 161 -3.62 -9.22 8.97
N ILE A 162 -2.90 -8.31 8.29
CA ILE A 162 -2.04 -7.32 8.95
C ILE A 162 -2.88 -6.38 9.82
N LEU A 163 -4.00 -5.86 9.30
CA LEU A 163 -4.88 -4.97 10.07
C LEU A 163 -5.51 -5.68 11.27
N TYR A 164 -5.90 -6.95 11.11
CA TYR A 164 -6.40 -7.78 12.20
C TYR A 164 -5.34 -7.97 13.30
N GLU A 165 -4.12 -8.36 12.94
CA GLU A 165 -3.01 -8.53 13.88
C GLU A 165 -2.64 -7.21 14.60
N MET A 166 -2.86 -6.07 13.94
CA MET A 166 -2.70 -4.73 14.52
C MET A 166 -3.85 -4.30 15.44
N GLY A 167 -4.91 -5.11 15.56
CA GLY A 167 -6.09 -4.85 16.39
C GLY A 167 -7.06 -3.84 15.80
N TYR A 168 -7.04 -3.61 14.48
CA TYR A 168 -8.10 -2.82 13.82
C TYR A 168 -9.40 -3.63 13.79
N LYS A 169 -10.52 -2.92 13.92
CA LYS A 169 -11.87 -3.51 13.91
C LYS A 169 -12.52 -3.47 12.52
N ASP A 170 -11.79 -3.00 11.51
CA ASP A 170 -12.26 -2.94 10.14
C ASP A 170 -12.64 -4.37 9.67
N PRO A 171 -13.87 -4.57 9.15
CA PRO A 171 -14.29 -5.87 8.65
C PRO A 171 -13.38 -6.40 7.53
N PHE A 172 -13.35 -7.71 7.33
CA PHE A 172 -12.50 -8.30 6.29
C PHE A 172 -13.10 -7.99 4.92
N ARG A 173 -12.29 -7.50 3.99
CA ARG A 173 -12.74 -7.25 2.61
C ARG A 173 -12.99 -8.59 1.91
N LYS A 174 -14.24 -8.83 1.49
CA LYS A 174 -14.71 -10.09 0.87
C LYS A 174 -14.11 -10.36 -0.50
N GLY A 175 -13.84 -9.31 -1.27
CA GLY A 175 -13.33 -9.41 -2.64
C GLY A 175 -12.72 -8.09 -3.10
N TYR A 176 -11.92 -8.15 -4.16
CA TYR A 176 -11.33 -6.94 -4.74
C TYR A 176 -12.39 -6.07 -5.42
N TYR A 177 -13.18 -6.62 -6.33
CA TYR A 177 -14.19 -5.84 -7.03
C TYR A 177 -15.42 -5.55 -6.17
N LEU A 178 -15.96 -4.35 -6.33
CA LEU A 178 -17.30 -4.04 -5.88
C LEU A 178 -18.32 -4.83 -6.71
N THR A 179 -19.34 -5.34 -6.03
CA THR A 179 -20.48 -6.02 -6.66
C THR A 179 -21.67 -5.09 -6.93
N LYS A 180 -21.56 -3.83 -6.50
CA LYS A 180 -22.54 -2.74 -6.68
C LYS A 180 -21.83 -1.44 -7.00
N THR A 181 -22.48 -0.52 -7.71
CA THR A 181 -21.94 0.82 -7.94
C THR A 181 -22.00 1.67 -6.66
N PRO A 182 -21.21 2.75 -6.54
CA PRO A 182 -21.30 3.66 -5.40
C PRO A 182 -22.71 4.22 -5.18
N GLU A 183 -23.49 4.43 -6.24
CA GLU A 183 -24.87 4.91 -6.17
C GLU A 183 -25.82 3.87 -5.56
N GLU A 184 -25.56 2.58 -5.77
CA GLU A 184 -26.34 1.46 -5.22
C GLU A 184 -25.98 1.09 -3.78
N ILE A 185 -24.90 1.67 -3.24
CA ILE A 185 -24.40 1.47 -1.87
C ILE A 185 -25.01 2.48 -0.89
N ASN A 186 -25.45 3.65 -1.38
CA ASN A 186 -26.06 4.72 -0.58
C ASN A 186 -27.51 4.44 -0.20
#